data_AF-A0A1G6S2I7-F1
#
_entry.id   AF-A0A1G6S2I7-F1
#
_cell.length_a   1.000
_cell.length_b   1.000
_cell.length_c   1.000
_cell.angle_alpha   90.00
_cell.angle_beta   90.00
_cell.angle_gamma   90.00
#
_symmetry.space_group_name_H-M   'P 1'
#
loop_
_entity.id
_entity.type
_entity.pdbx_description
1 polymer ?
#
loop_
_entity_poly.entity_id
_entity_poly.type
_entity_poly.pdbx_seq_one_letter_code
_entity_poly.pdbx_strand_id
1 'polypeptide(L)'
;MSRTARVERATSETKLVVEVDLDGTGTSSISTGVGFYDHMLTALSKHSGIDLTVQADGDLHIDAHHTVEDVAIALGQAFGEALGDKKGITRYGDATIPMDEVLVQAAVDLSGRPYFVHAEPETMTPVIGPDYPTSLTKHVLESFAFNARITLHVRVLYAGRDAHHIVEGQFKALARALRTAVAIDPRVADVPSTKGAL
;
A
#
# COMPACT_ATOMS: atom_id res chain seq x y z
N MET A 1 -4.21 22.73 -5.81
CA MET A 1 -4.50 21.51 -6.59
C MET A 1 -4.42 20.36 -5.60
N SER A 2 -5.43 19.48 -5.55
CA SER A 2 -5.39 18.27 -4.73
C SER A 2 -4.53 17.22 -5.42
N ARG A 3 -3.74 16.46 -4.66
CA ARG A 3 -2.92 15.37 -5.19
C ARG A 3 -3.76 14.11 -5.28
N THR A 4 -4.55 14.04 -6.35
CA THR A 4 -5.56 12.99 -6.58
C THR A 4 -5.35 12.27 -7.90
N ALA A 5 -5.71 10.99 -7.96
CA ALA A 5 -5.76 10.23 -9.21
C ALA A 5 -6.86 9.16 -9.19
N ARG A 6 -7.26 8.72 -10.38
CA ARG A 6 -8.27 7.67 -10.61
C ARG A 6 -7.78 6.74 -11.71
N VAL A 7 -7.75 5.45 -11.40
CA VAL A 7 -7.39 4.39 -12.34
C VAL A 7 -8.57 3.46 -12.50
N GLU A 8 -8.96 3.22 -13.75
CA GLU A 8 -9.94 2.19 -14.12
C GLU A 8 -9.22 1.12 -14.94
N ARG A 9 -9.46 -0.16 -14.59
CA ARG A 9 -8.81 -1.29 -15.24
C ARG A 9 -9.82 -2.41 -15.46
N ALA A 10 -9.73 -3.06 -16.62
CA ALA A 10 -10.54 -4.21 -16.95
C ALA A 10 -9.70 -5.24 -17.73
N THR A 11 -9.77 -6.49 -17.30
CA THR A 11 -9.21 -7.67 -17.96
C THR A 11 -10.30 -8.73 -18.13
N SER A 12 -9.95 -9.93 -18.59
CA SER A 12 -10.85 -11.08 -18.55
C SER A 12 -11.09 -11.63 -17.15
N GLU A 13 -10.26 -11.27 -16.18
CA GLU A 13 -10.27 -11.79 -14.79
C GLU A 13 -10.93 -10.79 -13.83
N THR A 14 -10.69 -9.50 -14.01
CA THR A 14 -11.16 -8.45 -13.09
C THR A 14 -11.64 -7.19 -13.81
N LYS A 15 -12.53 -6.45 -13.15
CA LYS A 15 -12.93 -5.09 -13.49
C LYS A 15 -12.94 -4.25 -12.23
N LEU A 16 -12.19 -3.16 -12.22
CA LEU A 16 -12.00 -2.36 -11.01
C LEU A 16 -11.83 -0.87 -11.28
N VAL A 17 -12.07 -0.09 -10.22
CA VAL A 17 -11.80 1.35 -10.12
C VAL A 17 -11.09 1.60 -8.80
N VAL A 18 -9.99 2.37 -8.85
CA VAL A 18 -9.26 2.86 -7.68
C VAL A 18 -9.09 4.38 -7.76
N GLU A 19 -9.43 5.08 -6.70
CA GLU A 19 -9.20 6.52 -6.52
C GLU A 19 -8.37 6.77 -5.27
N VAL A 20 -7.44 7.71 -5.37
CA VAL A 20 -6.50 8.09 -4.31
C VAL A 20 -6.54 9.61 -4.14
N ASP A 21 -6.62 10.09 -2.90
CA ASP A 21 -6.30 11.48 -2.52
C ASP A 21 -5.20 11.49 -1.45
N LEU A 22 -3.99 11.94 -1.83
CA LEU A 22 -2.85 12.01 -0.91
C LEU A 22 -3.00 13.09 0.17
N ASP A 23 -3.88 14.07 -0.04
CA ASP A 23 -4.18 15.19 0.86
C ASP A 23 -5.47 14.98 1.66
N GLY A 24 -5.93 13.73 1.75
CA GLY A 24 -7.16 13.34 2.42
C GLY A 24 -7.13 13.39 3.95
N THR A 25 -8.09 12.67 4.53
CA THR A 25 -8.31 12.55 5.98
C THR A 25 -8.27 11.12 6.50
N GLY A 26 -8.03 10.14 5.63
CA GLY A 26 -8.11 8.72 5.90
C GLY A 26 -9.54 8.18 5.85
N THR A 27 -10.37 8.77 5.00
CA THR A 27 -11.72 8.31 4.64
C THR A 27 -11.63 7.28 3.52
N SER A 28 -12.37 6.18 3.63
CA SER A 28 -12.33 5.12 2.62
C SER A 28 -13.68 4.52 2.29
N SER A 29 -13.85 4.14 1.01
CA SER A 29 -14.96 3.33 0.49
C SER A 29 -14.38 2.17 -0.30
N ILE A 30 -14.31 0.98 0.31
CA ILE A 30 -13.58 -0.17 -0.22
C ILE A 30 -14.51 -1.37 -0.33
N SER A 31 -14.53 -1.98 -1.51
CA SER A 31 -15.23 -3.21 -1.81
C SER A 31 -14.45 -4.00 -2.85
N THR A 32 -13.60 -4.91 -2.41
CA THR A 32 -12.85 -5.83 -3.30
C THR A 32 -13.51 -7.20 -3.42
N GLY A 33 -14.47 -7.51 -2.55
CA GLY A 33 -15.03 -8.86 -2.40
C GLY A 33 -14.18 -9.79 -1.52
N VAL A 34 -12.98 -9.38 -1.11
CA VAL A 34 -12.12 -10.12 -0.17
C VAL A 34 -12.06 -9.36 1.16
N GLY A 35 -12.91 -9.74 2.11
CA GLY A 35 -13.16 -8.93 3.32
C GLY A 35 -11.93 -8.62 4.18
N PHE A 36 -10.95 -9.52 4.26
CA PHE A 36 -9.71 -9.23 4.99
C PHE A 36 -8.84 -8.20 4.24
N TYR A 37 -8.83 -8.21 2.91
CA TYR A 37 -8.11 -7.22 2.13
C TYR A 37 -8.79 -5.85 2.20
N ASP A 38 -10.12 -5.81 2.22
CA ASP A 38 -10.89 -4.58 2.46
C ASP A 38 -10.51 -3.93 3.80
N HIS A 39 -10.34 -4.75 4.85
CA HIS A 39 -9.86 -4.31 6.16
C HIS A 39 -8.42 -3.75 6.09
N MET A 40 -7.52 -4.42 5.36
CA MET A 40 -6.14 -3.94 5.17
C MET A 40 -6.05 -2.60 4.44
N LEU A 41 -6.84 -2.42 3.38
CA LEU A 41 -6.91 -1.15 2.64
C LEU A 41 -7.55 -0.04 3.48
N THR A 42 -8.53 -0.39 4.32
CA THR A 42 -9.13 0.54 5.29
C THR A 42 -8.09 1.00 6.32
N ALA A 43 -7.29 0.07 6.85
CA ALA A 43 -6.18 0.39 7.75
C ALA A 43 -5.12 1.27 7.07
N LEU A 44 -4.78 0.97 5.81
CA LEU A 44 -3.87 1.76 5.00
C LEU A 44 -4.36 3.21 4.87
N SER A 45 -5.61 3.42 4.45
CA SER A 45 -6.23 4.75 4.36
C SER A 45 -6.21 5.47 5.71
N LYS A 46 -6.74 4.81 6.75
CA LYS A 46 -6.92 5.43 8.06
C LYS A 46 -5.62 5.93 8.69
N HIS A 47 -4.55 5.14 8.57
CA HIS A 47 -3.28 5.44 9.23
C HIS A 47 -2.36 6.32 8.40
N SER A 48 -2.52 6.32 7.08
CA SER A 48 -1.79 7.22 6.18
C SER A 48 -2.40 8.62 6.12
N GLY A 49 -3.72 8.72 6.31
CA GLY A 49 -4.48 9.93 6.02
C GLY A 49 -4.84 10.08 4.53
N ILE A 50 -4.52 9.09 3.70
CA ILE A 50 -4.86 9.07 2.28
C ILE A 50 -6.32 8.62 2.14
N ASP A 51 -7.14 9.35 1.39
CA ASP A 51 -8.49 8.89 1.10
C ASP A 51 -8.46 7.88 -0.04
N LEU A 52 -9.22 6.77 0.11
CA LEU A 52 -9.23 5.66 -0.84
C LEU A 52 -10.65 5.27 -1.26
N THR A 53 -10.91 5.23 -2.56
CA THR A 53 -12.08 4.53 -3.11
C THR A 53 -11.59 3.33 -3.90
N VAL A 54 -12.09 2.14 -3.58
CA VAL A 54 -11.75 0.89 -4.28
C VAL A 54 -13.03 0.11 -4.53
N GLN A 55 -13.27 -0.21 -5.81
CA GLN A 55 -14.37 -1.07 -6.23
C GLN A 55 -13.79 -2.11 -7.18
N ALA A 56 -13.94 -3.41 -6.88
CA ALA A 56 -13.50 -4.48 -7.75
C ALA A 56 -14.57 -5.57 -7.87
N ASP A 57 -14.69 -6.08 -9.09
CA ASP A 57 -15.43 -7.28 -9.45
C ASP A 57 -14.44 -8.23 -10.12
N GLY A 58 -14.27 -9.43 -9.59
CA GLY A 58 -13.24 -10.36 -10.02
C GLY A 58 -13.66 -11.82 -9.87
N ASP A 59 -12.82 -12.71 -10.40
CA ASP A 59 -13.06 -14.15 -10.50
C ASP A 59 -12.85 -14.92 -9.19
N LEU A 60 -13.43 -14.44 -8.08
CA LEU A 60 -13.29 -15.01 -6.72
C LEU A 60 -13.73 -16.48 -6.57
N HIS A 61 -14.43 -17.02 -7.56
CA HIS A 61 -14.77 -18.44 -7.63
C HIS A 61 -13.58 -19.35 -8.00
N ILE A 62 -12.51 -18.76 -8.54
CA ILE A 62 -11.21 -19.41 -8.76
C ILE A 62 -10.40 -19.32 -7.47
N ASP A 63 -9.98 -18.11 -7.10
CA ASP A 63 -9.43 -17.73 -5.80
C ASP A 63 -9.36 -16.18 -5.68
N ALA A 64 -8.75 -15.67 -4.61
CA ALA A 64 -8.59 -14.23 -4.39
C ALA A 64 -7.43 -13.58 -5.17
N HIS A 65 -6.60 -14.36 -5.87
CA HIS A 65 -5.30 -13.91 -6.37
C HIS A 65 -5.43 -12.75 -7.35
N HIS A 66 -6.14 -12.94 -8.46
CA HIS A 66 -6.22 -11.93 -9.51
C HIS A 66 -6.87 -10.65 -9.00
N THR A 67 -7.93 -10.77 -8.20
CA THR A 67 -8.62 -9.61 -7.61
C THR A 67 -7.70 -8.80 -6.71
N VAL A 68 -6.97 -9.46 -5.81
CA VAL A 68 -6.07 -8.80 -4.86
C VAL A 68 -4.86 -8.17 -5.57
N GLU A 69 -4.25 -8.88 -6.51
CA GLU A 69 -3.13 -8.40 -7.31
C GLU A 69 -3.53 -7.18 -8.15
N ASP A 70 -4.63 -7.27 -8.91
CA ASP A 70 -5.04 -6.23 -9.84
C ASP A 70 -5.45 -4.94 -9.11
N VAL A 71 -6.06 -5.06 -7.92
CA VAL A 71 -6.31 -3.91 -7.03
C VAL A 71 -4.99 -3.29 -6.56
N ALA A 72 -3.98 -4.10 -6.19
CA ALA A 72 -2.67 -3.59 -5.77
C ALA A 72 -1.93 -2.87 -6.92
N ILE A 73 -2.02 -3.39 -8.15
CA ILE A 73 -1.51 -2.76 -9.37
C ILE A 73 -2.16 -1.39 -9.57
N ALA A 74 -3.49 -1.33 -9.59
CA ALA A 74 -4.22 -0.09 -9.83
C ALA A 74 -4.03 0.94 -8.70
N LEU A 75 -3.95 0.49 -7.44
CA LEU A 75 -3.59 1.33 -6.31
C LEU A 75 -2.19 1.92 -6.45
N GLY A 76 -1.21 1.12 -6.88
CA GLY A 76 0.14 1.61 -7.16
C GLY A 76 0.15 2.66 -8.26
N GLN A 77 -0.56 2.42 -9.36
CA GLN A 77 -0.69 3.35 -10.48
C GLN A 77 -1.34 4.68 -10.04
N ALA A 78 -2.49 4.63 -9.36
CA ALA A 78 -3.18 5.81 -8.87
C ALA A 78 -2.32 6.59 -7.87
N PHE A 79 -1.64 5.90 -6.94
CA PHE A 79 -0.72 6.53 -6.01
C PHE A 79 0.44 7.22 -6.74
N GLY A 80 1.04 6.56 -7.73
CA GLY A 80 2.12 7.11 -8.55
C GLY A 80 1.70 8.35 -9.37
N GLU A 81 0.50 8.33 -9.94
CA GLU A 81 -0.09 9.46 -10.67
C GLU A 81 -0.38 10.64 -9.73
N ALA A 82 -0.95 10.37 -8.55
CA ALA A 82 -1.28 11.39 -7.56
C ALA A 82 -0.04 12.10 -6.99
N LEU A 83 1.13 11.44 -6.98
CA LEU A 83 2.41 12.05 -6.60
C LEU A 83 2.89 13.15 -7.56
N GLY A 84 2.44 13.13 -8.83
CA GLY A 84 2.84 14.10 -9.84
C GLY A 84 4.36 14.23 -10.00
N ASP A 85 4.86 15.46 -9.99
CA ASP A 85 6.29 15.77 -10.16
C ASP A 85 7.13 15.63 -8.88
N LYS A 86 6.49 15.22 -7.76
CA LYS A 86 7.13 14.97 -6.46
C LYS A 86 7.90 16.17 -5.90
N LYS A 87 7.56 17.39 -6.30
CA LYS A 87 8.16 18.60 -5.72
C LYS A 87 7.63 18.87 -4.32
N GLY A 88 8.53 19.32 -3.46
CA GLY A 88 8.20 19.78 -2.11
C GLY A 88 7.78 18.69 -1.11
N ILE A 89 7.77 17.42 -1.51
CA ILE A 89 7.49 16.31 -0.59
C ILE A 89 8.72 15.95 0.24
N THR A 90 8.49 15.28 1.36
CA THR A 90 9.55 14.76 2.24
C THR A 90 10.34 13.62 1.57
N ARG A 91 9.72 12.92 0.61
CA ARG A 91 10.24 11.81 -0.22
C ARG A 91 10.53 10.52 0.55
N TYR A 92 11.16 10.63 1.71
CA TYR A 92 11.49 9.50 2.57
C TYR A 92 10.49 9.42 3.71
N GLY A 93 10.13 8.21 4.08
CA GLY A 93 9.35 7.96 5.28
C GLY A 93 9.67 6.60 5.85
N ASP A 94 9.66 6.48 7.17
CA ASP A 94 9.77 5.23 7.86
C ASP A 94 8.77 5.17 9.02
N ALA A 95 8.41 3.96 9.41
CA ALA A 95 7.64 3.73 10.61
C ALA A 95 7.96 2.35 11.18
N THR A 96 8.14 2.29 12.50
CA THR A 96 8.13 1.04 13.26
C THR A 96 6.92 1.05 14.17
N ILE A 97 6.06 0.06 14.04
CA ILE A 97 4.80 0.01 14.78
C ILE A 97 4.58 -1.36 15.43
N PRO A 98 3.95 -1.39 16.61
CA PRO A 98 3.47 -2.64 17.20
C PRO A 98 2.06 -3.00 16.70
N MET A 99 1.75 -4.29 16.77
CA MET A 99 0.39 -4.83 16.76
C MET A 99 0.38 -5.99 17.75
N ASP A 100 -0.04 -5.71 18.99
CA ASP A 100 0.09 -6.60 20.13
C ASP A 100 1.51 -7.21 20.27
N GLU A 101 1.68 -8.51 20.02
CA GLU A 101 2.95 -9.20 20.12
C GLU A 101 3.91 -8.95 18.92
N VAL A 102 3.39 -8.33 17.87
CA VAL A 102 4.09 -8.11 16.59
C VAL A 102 4.76 -6.74 16.59
N LEU A 103 5.94 -6.65 16.00
CA LEU A 103 6.62 -5.40 15.67
C LEU A 103 7.01 -5.41 14.20
N VAL A 104 6.60 -4.38 13.45
CA VAL A 104 6.86 -4.27 12.01
C VAL A 104 7.50 -2.92 11.68
N GLN A 105 8.46 -2.93 10.77
CA GLN A 105 9.07 -1.74 10.19
C GLN A 105 8.74 -1.65 8.70
N ALA A 106 8.36 -0.46 8.23
CA ALA A 106 8.33 -0.11 6.82
C ALA A 106 9.20 1.12 6.55
N ALA A 107 9.89 1.15 5.42
CA ALA A 107 10.65 2.29 4.94
C ALA A 107 10.38 2.51 3.45
N VAL A 108 10.15 3.76 3.07
CA VAL A 108 9.74 4.20 1.74
C VAL A 108 10.70 5.28 1.22
N ASP A 109 11.12 5.15 -0.04
CA ASP A 109 11.68 6.22 -0.85
C ASP A 109 10.80 6.39 -2.09
N LEU A 110 10.19 7.57 -2.27
CA LEU A 110 9.35 7.94 -3.42
C LEU A 110 10.21 8.21 -4.67
N SER A 111 10.97 7.19 -5.04
CA SER A 111 12.26 7.32 -5.71
C SER A 111 12.19 7.37 -7.25
N GLY A 112 11.03 7.00 -7.81
CA GLY A 112 10.85 6.75 -9.24
C GLY A 112 11.40 5.41 -9.72
N ARG A 113 12.04 4.64 -8.82
CA ARG A 113 12.64 3.32 -9.10
C ARG A 113 11.82 2.24 -8.38
N PRO A 114 11.19 1.31 -9.13
CA PRO A 114 10.48 0.20 -8.53
C PRO A 114 11.49 -0.75 -7.87
N TYR A 115 11.36 -0.93 -6.56
CA TYR A 115 12.18 -1.89 -5.82
C TYR A 115 11.46 -2.31 -4.55
N PHE A 116 11.53 -3.60 -4.21
CA PHE A 116 10.84 -4.15 -3.06
C PHE A 116 11.74 -5.12 -2.28
N VAL A 117 11.78 -4.95 -0.97
CA VAL A 117 12.46 -5.86 -0.04
C VAL A 117 11.48 -6.20 1.08
N HIS A 118 11.34 -7.50 1.33
CA HIS A 118 10.37 -8.00 2.28
C HIS A 118 10.92 -9.15 3.10
N ALA A 119 10.62 -9.14 4.40
CA ALA A 119 10.93 -10.22 5.31
C ALA A 119 9.79 -10.39 6.31
N GLU A 120 9.19 -11.57 6.30
CA GLU A 120 8.19 -12.04 7.26
C GLU A 120 8.47 -13.51 7.63
N PRO A 121 7.83 -14.08 8.65
CA PRO A 121 8.02 -15.49 9.00
C PRO A 121 7.63 -16.43 7.86
N GLU A 122 8.44 -17.45 7.64
CA GLU A 122 8.11 -18.52 6.68
C GLU A 122 6.90 -19.35 7.13
N THR A 123 6.63 -19.39 8.44
CA THR A 123 5.55 -20.18 9.04
C THR A 123 4.42 -19.27 9.50
N MET A 124 3.51 -18.95 8.59
CA MET A 124 2.22 -18.32 8.89
C MET A 124 1.09 -19.31 8.61
N THR A 125 -0.05 -19.14 9.28
CA THR A 125 -1.29 -19.82 8.87
C THR A 125 -1.54 -19.50 7.40
N PRO A 126 -1.89 -20.49 6.55
CA PRO A 126 -1.95 -20.27 5.10
C PRO A 126 -3.06 -19.31 4.65
N VAL A 127 -4.11 -19.16 5.45
CA VAL A 127 -5.27 -18.32 5.14
C VAL A 127 -5.71 -17.55 6.39
N ILE A 128 -6.08 -16.28 6.23
CA ILE A 128 -6.74 -15.46 7.24
C ILE A 128 -8.20 -15.25 6.81
N GLY A 129 -9.12 -15.48 7.75
CA GLY A 129 -10.55 -15.44 7.44
C GLY A 129 -10.95 -16.52 6.43
N PRO A 130 -12.00 -16.28 5.62
CA PRO A 130 -12.49 -17.27 4.66
C PRO A 130 -11.58 -17.38 3.41
N ASP A 131 -11.07 -16.24 2.92
CA ASP A 131 -10.63 -16.16 1.50
C ASP A 131 -9.30 -15.41 1.28
N TYR A 132 -8.51 -15.08 2.32
CA TYR A 132 -7.23 -14.36 2.14
C TYR A 132 -6.01 -15.25 2.38
N PRO A 133 -5.36 -15.78 1.32
CA PRO A 133 -4.08 -16.46 1.44
C PRO A 133 -3.00 -15.50 1.94
N THR A 134 -2.26 -15.89 2.99
CA THR A 134 -1.22 -15.05 3.59
C THR A 134 -0.05 -14.78 2.64
N SER A 135 0.20 -15.68 1.69
CA SER A 135 1.17 -15.48 0.61
C SER A 135 0.88 -14.25 -0.25
N LEU A 136 -0.37 -13.78 -0.32
CA LEU A 136 -0.73 -12.59 -1.09
C LEU A 136 -0.27 -11.29 -0.42
N THR A 137 0.07 -11.27 0.87
CA THR A 137 0.56 -10.04 1.52
C THR A 137 1.84 -9.53 0.88
N LYS A 138 2.82 -10.41 0.66
CA LYS A 138 4.02 -10.08 -0.09
C LYS A 138 3.68 -9.59 -1.50
N HIS A 139 2.80 -10.31 -2.20
CA HIS A 139 2.44 -10.00 -3.57
C HIS A 139 1.79 -8.61 -3.70
N VAL A 140 0.86 -8.26 -2.80
CA VAL A 140 0.24 -6.93 -2.76
C VAL A 140 1.28 -5.83 -2.60
N LEU A 141 2.18 -5.98 -1.62
CA LEU A 141 3.17 -4.94 -1.31
C LEU A 141 4.19 -4.77 -2.45
N GLU A 142 4.58 -5.87 -3.10
CA GLU A 142 5.43 -5.86 -4.28
C GLU A 142 4.73 -5.17 -5.46
N SER A 143 3.52 -5.60 -5.80
CA SER A 143 2.73 -5.06 -6.91
C SER A 143 2.45 -3.57 -6.71
N PHE A 144 2.10 -3.15 -5.48
CA PHE A 144 1.97 -1.73 -5.14
C PHE A 144 3.28 -0.96 -5.37
N ALA A 145 4.40 -1.42 -4.80
CA ALA A 145 5.68 -0.70 -4.88
C ALA A 145 6.18 -0.56 -6.31
N PHE A 146 6.04 -1.61 -7.12
CA PHE A 146 6.44 -1.60 -8.52
C PHE A 146 5.59 -0.64 -9.35
N ASN A 147 4.28 -0.67 -9.19
CA ASN A 147 3.37 0.16 -9.98
C ASN A 147 3.33 1.62 -9.52
N ALA A 148 3.57 1.89 -8.24
CA ALA A 148 3.83 3.23 -7.72
C ALA A 148 5.21 3.77 -8.10
N ARG A 149 6.10 2.92 -8.61
CA ARG A 149 7.50 3.23 -8.93
C ARG A 149 8.26 3.80 -7.73
N ILE A 150 8.12 3.13 -6.60
CA ILE A 150 8.78 3.50 -5.34
C ILE A 150 9.71 2.37 -4.88
N THR A 151 10.61 2.73 -3.97
CA THR A 151 11.41 1.76 -3.24
C THR A 151 10.73 1.52 -1.90
N LEU A 152 10.36 0.27 -1.63
CA LEU A 152 9.68 -0.14 -0.41
C LEU A 152 10.43 -1.26 0.30
N HIS A 153 10.70 -1.09 1.58
CA HIS A 153 11.20 -2.12 2.46
C HIS A 153 10.17 -2.39 3.56
N VAL A 154 9.81 -3.65 3.78
CA VAL A 154 8.93 -4.06 4.88
C VAL A 154 9.54 -5.25 5.62
N ARG A 155 9.60 -5.16 6.94
CA ARG A 155 10.24 -6.17 7.80
C ARG A 155 9.41 -6.41 9.04
N VAL A 156 9.01 -7.66 9.25
CA VAL A 156 8.48 -8.12 10.53
C VAL A 156 9.67 -8.37 11.47
N LEU A 157 9.86 -7.49 12.44
CA LEU A 157 10.97 -7.53 13.39
C LEU A 157 10.74 -8.55 14.50
N TYR A 158 9.50 -8.63 14.96
CA TYR A 158 9.02 -9.64 15.90
C TYR A 158 7.65 -10.07 15.42
N ALA A 159 7.48 -11.35 15.10
CA ALA A 159 6.29 -11.82 14.41
C ALA A 159 5.17 -12.32 15.31
N GLY A 160 5.49 -12.69 16.54
CA GLY A 160 4.46 -13.19 17.41
C GLY A 160 3.80 -14.48 16.95
N ARG A 161 2.48 -14.58 17.15
CA ARG A 161 1.72 -15.81 16.89
C ARG A 161 0.57 -15.66 15.89
N ASP A 162 0.02 -14.47 15.74
CA ASP A 162 -1.19 -14.26 14.96
C ASP A 162 -0.88 -13.71 13.55
N ALA A 163 -1.26 -14.48 12.52
CA ALA A 163 -1.09 -14.06 11.12
C ALA A 163 -1.85 -12.77 10.80
N HIS A 164 -3.00 -12.53 11.44
CA HIS A 164 -3.74 -11.27 11.33
C HIS A 164 -2.87 -10.12 11.82
N HIS A 165 -2.30 -10.23 13.02
CA HIS A 165 -1.48 -9.15 13.60
C HIS A 165 -0.25 -8.86 12.76
N ILE A 166 0.37 -9.91 12.19
CA ILE A 166 1.50 -9.78 11.27
C ILE A 166 1.12 -8.98 10.03
N VAL A 167 0.05 -9.36 9.33
CA VAL A 167 -0.36 -8.68 8.08
C VAL A 167 -0.84 -7.25 8.38
N GLU A 168 -1.68 -7.05 9.39
CA GLU A 168 -2.18 -5.73 9.75
C GLU A 168 -1.04 -4.79 10.20
N GLY A 169 -0.04 -5.31 10.91
CA GLY A 169 1.17 -4.58 11.26
C GLY A 169 1.96 -4.11 10.02
N GLN A 170 2.03 -4.91 8.97
CA GLN A 170 2.69 -4.53 7.71
C GLN A 170 1.95 -3.38 7.00
N PHE A 171 0.64 -3.47 6.85
CA PHE A 171 -0.16 -2.40 6.23
C PHE A 171 -0.10 -1.10 7.03
N LYS A 172 -0.22 -1.16 8.36
CA LYS A 172 -0.15 0.03 9.20
C LYS A 172 1.25 0.65 9.24
N ALA A 173 2.32 -0.15 9.19
CA ALA A 173 3.69 0.35 9.07
C ALA A 173 3.87 1.10 7.75
N LEU A 174 3.45 0.49 6.63
CA LEU A 174 3.45 1.12 5.32
C LEU A 174 2.65 2.43 5.33
N ALA A 175 1.44 2.42 5.89
CA ALA A 175 0.58 3.60 5.96
C ALA A 175 1.26 4.79 6.64
N ARG A 176 1.90 4.55 7.79
CA ARG A 176 2.62 5.60 8.55
C ARG A 176 3.88 6.07 7.82
N ALA A 177 4.62 5.17 7.18
CA ALA A 177 5.77 5.54 6.36
C ALA A 177 5.36 6.40 5.15
N LEU A 178 4.29 6.00 4.44
CA LEU A 178 3.75 6.77 3.31
C LEU A 178 3.29 8.15 3.73
N ARG A 179 2.57 8.27 4.86
CA ARG A 179 2.13 9.57 5.40
C ARG A 179 3.27 10.57 5.51
N THR A 180 4.40 10.12 6.05
CA THR A 180 5.59 10.96 6.17
C THR A 180 6.19 11.25 4.79
N ALA A 181 6.37 10.23 3.96
CA ALA A 181 7.01 10.37 2.66
C ALA A 181 6.27 11.33 1.71
N VAL A 182 4.94 11.31 1.71
CA VAL A 182 4.10 12.18 0.87
C VAL A 182 3.85 13.56 1.48
N ALA A 183 4.20 13.80 2.73
CA ALA A 183 3.97 15.10 3.37
C ALA A 183 4.78 16.21 2.67
N ILE A 184 4.17 17.38 2.52
CA ILE A 184 4.88 18.59 2.07
C ILE A 184 5.84 19.03 3.18
N ASP A 185 7.14 19.13 2.87
CA ASP A 185 8.14 19.71 3.78
C ASP A 185 8.29 21.19 3.44
N PRO A 186 7.98 22.13 4.35
CA PRO A 186 8.09 23.57 4.09
C PRO A 186 9.53 24.05 3.81
N ARG A 187 10.54 23.20 4.04
CA ARG A 187 11.96 23.48 3.73
C ARG A 187 12.38 22.94 2.36
N VAL A 188 11.54 22.17 1.69
CA VAL A 188 11.79 21.59 0.37
C VAL A 188 10.92 22.32 -0.65
N ALA A 189 11.53 23.10 -1.54
CA ALA A 189 10.79 23.84 -2.57
C ALA A 189 10.71 23.07 -3.91
N ASP A 190 11.74 22.29 -4.24
CA ASP A 190 11.87 21.60 -5.52
C ASP A 190 11.87 20.07 -5.33
N VAL A 191 12.21 19.32 -6.37
CA VAL A 191 12.37 17.87 -6.31
C VAL A 191 13.49 17.54 -5.30
N PRO A 192 13.22 16.74 -4.25
CA PRO A 192 14.20 16.39 -3.21
C PRO A 192 15.22 15.37 -3.72
N SER A 193 16.04 15.76 -4.69
CA SER A 193 16.94 14.88 -5.44
C SER A 193 18.15 15.65 -5.97
N THR A 194 19.36 15.14 -5.71
CA THR A 194 20.61 15.76 -6.18
C THR A 194 20.76 15.73 -7.69
N LYS A 195 20.06 14.83 -8.39
CA LYS A 195 20.04 14.76 -9.87
C LYS A 195 19.01 15.70 -10.51
N GLY A 196 18.22 16.45 -9.72
CA GLY A 196 17.19 17.37 -10.20
C GLY A 196 15.94 16.73 -10.80
N ALA A 197 15.77 15.40 -10.66
CA ALA A 197 14.62 14.64 -11.15
C ALA A 197 14.35 13.42 -10.27
N LEU A 198 13.15 12.83 -10.36
CA LEU A 198 12.74 11.57 -9.73
C LEU A 198 11.93 10.70 -10.68
#